data_AF-A0A0R0LZG2-F1
#
_entry.id   AF-A0A0R0LZG2-F1
#
_cell.length_a   1.000
_cell.length_b   1.000
_cell.length_c   1.000
_cell.angle_alpha   90.00
_cell.angle_beta   90.00
_cell.angle_gamma   90.00
#
_symmetry.space_group_name_H-M   'P 1'
#
loop_
_entity.id
_entity.type
_entity.pdbx_description
1 polymer ?
#
loop_
_entity_poly.entity_id
_entity_poly.type
_entity_poly.pdbx_seq_one_letter_code
_entity_poly.pdbx_strand_id
1 'polypeptide(L)'
;MVLQSLIDNNVVVNPKKCQIAQSEVKFLGYQVSASGYKADTSRVDKFEQLKPPRNRRDLMRTIGFIQWFRLFIKNLSNKLIPLTNKLKKGAFSWSQTDTNVVTQLIEDIKQHTLLTFPEPSQPYDLYCDASDHSIGAVLVQNGKTVGLYSYKLNTTEQNYSICEKECYSIFKAMNYFKTIIFGSKVKVLTDNRNITFPKNINSNRVQRWFSILQEFNHEIQFIEGKSNQAADCLSRDTIEKKT
;
A
#
# COMPACT_ATOMS: atom_id res chain seq x y z
N MET A 1 25.90 10.20 -20.82
CA MET A 1 26.46 10.97 -19.69
C MET A 1 25.45 12.02 -19.25
N VAL A 2 24.85 11.91 -18.06
CA VAL A 2 23.80 12.86 -17.61
C VAL A 2 24.35 14.28 -17.44
N LEU A 3 25.53 14.45 -16.84
CA LEU A 3 26.13 15.76 -16.62
C LEU A 3 26.46 16.48 -17.95
N GLN A 4 26.94 15.75 -18.95
CA GLN A 4 27.19 16.31 -20.28
C GLN A 4 25.90 16.81 -20.92
N SER A 5 24.82 16.01 -20.86
CA SER A 5 23.52 16.43 -21.39
C SER A 5 22.99 17.70 -20.71
N LEU A 6 23.27 17.90 -19.42
CA LEU A 6 22.90 19.16 -18.75
C LEU A 6 23.69 20.35 -19.30
N ILE A 7 24.99 20.18 -19.57
CA ILE A 7 25.84 21.21 -20.18
C ILE A 7 25.34 21.55 -21.59
N ASP A 8 25.11 20.53 -22.43
CA ASP A 8 24.68 20.69 -23.82
C ASP A 8 23.33 21.41 -23.94
N ASN A 9 22.48 21.30 -22.91
CA ASN A 9 21.17 21.93 -22.84
C ASN A 9 21.13 23.21 -21.97
N ASN A 10 22.29 23.76 -21.58
CA ASN A 10 22.39 24.96 -20.74
C ASN A 10 21.60 24.88 -19.41
N VAL A 11 21.54 23.69 -18.81
CA VAL A 11 20.88 23.47 -17.51
C VAL A 11 21.89 23.65 -16.38
N VAL A 12 21.68 24.68 -15.55
CA VAL A 12 22.52 24.96 -14.38
C VAL A 12 22.00 24.24 -13.14
N VAL A 13 22.88 23.51 -12.47
CA VAL A 13 22.57 22.75 -11.24
C VAL A 13 23.16 23.47 -10.03
N ASN A 14 22.49 23.43 -8.88
CA ASN A 14 23.02 23.97 -7.62
C ASN A 14 23.87 22.90 -6.91
N PRO A 15 25.22 23.04 -6.86
CA PRO A 15 26.09 22.01 -6.30
C PRO A 15 25.80 21.70 -4.83
N LYS A 16 25.35 22.69 -4.04
CA LYS A 16 25.04 22.51 -2.62
C LYS A 16 23.83 21.60 -2.36
N LYS A 17 22.97 21.41 -3.37
CA LYS A 17 21.79 20.53 -3.28
C LYS A 17 22.00 19.19 -3.98
N CYS A 18 23.15 18.98 -4.62
CA CYS A 18 23.46 17.75 -5.32
C CYS A 18 23.89 16.66 -4.34
N GLN A 19 23.33 15.47 -4.49
CA GLN A 19 23.75 14.26 -3.79
C GLN A 19 24.32 13.30 -4.84
N ILE A 20 25.64 13.16 -4.90
CA ILE A 20 26.35 12.36 -5.91
C ILE A 20 27.07 11.21 -5.23
N ALA A 21 26.97 10.01 -5.81
CA ALA A 21 27.65 8.79 -5.37
C ALA A 21 27.45 8.47 -3.87
N GLN A 22 26.24 8.69 -3.36
CA GLN A 22 25.86 8.34 -1.99
C GLN A 22 25.24 6.94 -1.96
N SER A 23 25.46 6.20 -0.87
CA SER A 23 24.80 4.91 -0.64
C SER A 23 23.30 5.06 -0.35
N GLU A 24 22.88 6.24 0.08
CA GLU A 24 21.50 6.58 0.39
C GLU A 24 21.22 8.05 0.05
N VAL A 25 20.05 8.32 -0.53
CA VAL A 25 19.65 9.66 -0.98
C VAL A 25 18.21 9.98 -0.58
N LYS A 26 17.91 11.27 -0.41
CA LYS A 26 16.54 11.74 -0.18
C LYS A 26 15.92 12.18 -1.49
N PHE A 27 14.86 11.49 -1.92
CA PHE A 27 14.21 11.75 -3.19
C PHE A 27 12.68 11.68 -3.05
N LEU A 28 11.98 12.74 -3.49
CA LEU A 28 10.51 12.83 -3.46
C LEU A 28 9.84 12.52 -2.11
N GLY A 29 10.52 12.77 -0.99
CA GLY A 29 9.99 12.48 0.35
C GLY A 29 10.22 11.03 0.82
N TYR A 30 11.06 10.30 0.11
CA TYR A 30 11.55 8.98 0.47
C TYR A 30 13.06 9.02 0.71
N GLN A 31 13.53 8.10 1.53
CA GLN A 31 14.93 7.79 1.71
C GLN A 31 15.20 6.50 0.92
N VAL A 32 16.05 6.60 -0.09
CA VAL A 32 16.27 5.55 -1.10
C VAL A 32 17.69 5.04 -0.98
N SER A 33 17.86 3.73 -0.90
CA SER A 33 19.13 3.03 -0.80
C SER A 33 19.19 1.87 -1.81
N ALA A 34 20.29 1.12 -1.83
CA ALA A 34 20.39 -0.08 -2.66
C ALA A 34 19.37 -1.18 -2.29
N SER A 35 18.91 -1.23 -1.03
CA SER A 35 17.98 -2.27 -0.56
C SER A 35 16.52 -1.95 -0.85
N GLY A 36 16.19 -0.69 -1.17
CA GLY A 36 14.82 -0.24 -1.35
C GLY A 36 14.63 1.22 -0.97
N TYR A 37 13.42 1.54 -0.51
CA TYR A 37 13.07 2.88 -0.08
C TYR A 37 12.10 2.87 1.11
N LYS A 38 12.24 3.88 1.97
CA LYS A 38 11.40 4.11 3.16
C LYS A 38 10.94 5.56 3.23
N ALA A 39 10.00 5.86 4.12
CA ALA A 39 9.55 7.23 4.35
C ALA A 39 10.70 8.11 4.87
N ASP A 40 10.82 9.35 4.36
CA ASP A 40 11.74 10.34 4.94
C ASP A 40 11.18 10.85 6.27
N THR A 41 11.72 10.33 7.38
CA THR A 41 11.29 10.64 8.75
C THR A 41 11.32 12.13 9.06
N SER A 42 12.22 12.91 8.43
CA SER A 42 12.30 14.36 8.67
C SER A 42 11.04 15.13 8.24
N ARG A 43 10.23 14.58 7.31
CA ARG A 43 8.92 15.12 6.97
C ARG A 43 7.84 14.68 7.97
N VAL A 44 7.98 13.47 8.49
CA VAL A 44 7.06 12.86 9.45
C VAL A 44 7.17 13.51 10.82
N ASP A 45 8.39 13.85 11.27
CA ASP A 45 8.65 14.50 12.56
C ASP A 45 8.00 15.89 12.65
N LYS A 46 7.97 16.64 11.54
CA LYS A 46 7.27 17.94 11.47
C LYS A 46 5.76 17.80 11.70
N PHE A 47 5.21 16.62 11.48
CA PHE A 47 3.79 16.34 11.59
C PHE A 47 3.41 15.80 12.98
N GLU A 48 4.36 15.23 13.74
CA GLU A 48 4.15 14.90 15.15
C GLU A 48 3.90 16.15 16.00
N GLN A 49 4.46 17.28 15.59
CA GLN A 49 4.26 18.58 16.22
C GLN A 49 2.98 19.30 15.77
N LEU A 50 2.15 18.65 14.93
CA LEU A 50 1.01 19.32 14.32
C LEU A 50 -0.12 19.48 15.35
N LYS A 51 -0.61 20.72 15.46
CA LYS A 51 -1.73 21.03 16.36
C LYS A 51 -2.98 20.26 15.90
N PRO A 52 -3.85 19.85 16.83
CA PRO A 52 -5.15 19.30 16.51
C PRO A 52 -5.89 20.12 15.45
N PRO A 53 -6.46 19.49 14.41
CA PRO A 53 -7.22 20.22 13.40
C PRO A 53 -8.41 20.92 14.05
N ARG A 54 -8.65 22.16 13.64
CA ARG A 54 -9.70 23.02 14.24
C ARG A 54 -10.99 23.00 13.46
N ASN A 55 -10.93 22.53 12.23
CA ASN A 55 -12.05 22.49 11.31
C ASN A 55 -11.86 21.38 10.27
N ARG A 56 -12.90 21.15 9.47
CA ARG A 56 -12.90 20.17 8.38
C ARG A 56 -11.75 20.35 7.38
N ARG A 57 -11.33 21.59 7.06
CA ARG A 57 -10.24 21.83 6.10
C ARG A 57 -8.89 21.39 6.68
N ASP A 58 -8.65 21.66 7.95
CA ASP A 58 -7.43 21.20 8.61
C ASP A 58 -7.40 19.68 8.69
N LEU A 59 -8.52 19.04 8.99
CA LEU A 59 -8.63 17.57 8.97
C LEU A 59 -8.34 16.98 7.58
N MET A 60 -8.83 17.60 6.50
CA MET A 60 -8.49 17.16 5.13
C MET A 60 -6.99 17.26 4.85
N ARG A 61 -6.31 18.31 5.34
CA ARG A 61 -4.85 18.44 5.21
C ARG A 61 -4.12 17.35 5.97
N THR A 62 -4.54 17.06 7.20
CA THR A 62 -4.00 15.96 8.01
C THR A 62 -4.14 14.62 7.29
N ILE A 63 -5.33 14.31 6.80
CA ILE A 63 -5.60 13.07 6.05
C ILE A 63 -4.82 13.02 4.72
N GLY A 64 -4.71 14.14 4.00
CA GLY A 64 -3.94 14.22 2.76
C GLY A 64 -2.46 13.96 2.97
N PHE A 65 -1.89 14.44 4.07
CA PHE A 65 -0.51 14.15 4.45
C PHE A 65 -0.31 12.66 4.76
N ILE A 66 -1.16 12.04 5.56
CA ILE A 66 -1.05 10.60 5.87
C ILE A 66 -1.17 9.78 4.58
N GLN A 67 -2.06 10.17 3.66
CA GLN A 67 -2.21 9.51 2.37
C GLN A 67 -0.97 9.61 1.47
N TRP A 68 -0.11 10.63 1.63
CA TRP A 68 1.17 10.70 0.93
C TRP A 68 2.05 9.48 1.25
N PHE A 69 1.97 8.98 2.49
CA PHE A 69 2.73 7.82 2.97
C PHE A 69 1.95 6.50 2.90
N ARG A 70 0.86 6.45 2.12
CA ARG A 70 0.02 5.24 1.99
C ARG A 70 0.76 3.98 1.57
N LEU A 71 1.88 4.12 0.88
CA LEU A 71 2.70 3.00 0.42
C LEU A 71 3.31 2.20 1.57
N PHE A 72 3.44 2.80 2.76
CA PHE A 72 4.07 2.20 3.94
C PHE A 72 3.07 1.74 5.01
N ILE A 73 1.76 1.96 4.82
CA ILE A 73 0.77 1.69 5.85
C ILE A 73 -0.21 0.62 5.37
N LYS A 74 -0.13 -0.57 5.98
CA LYS A 74 -1.09 -1.66 5.73
C LYS A 74 -2.49 -1.23 6.16
N ASN A 75 -3.48 -1.54 5.32
CA ASN A 75 -4.90 -1.30 5.60
C ASN A 75 -5.21 0.16 5.99
N LEU A 76 -4.46 1.12 5.43
CA LEU A 76 -4.62 2.55 5.71
C LEU A 76 -6.06 3.02 5.57
N SER A 77 -6.76 2.57 4.52
CA SER A 77 -8.14 2.98 4.26
C SER A 77 -9.06 2.63 5.43
N ASN A 78 -8.85 1.49 6.09
CA ASN A 78 -9.60 1.10 7.29
C ASN A 78 -9.26 2.01 8.47
N LYS A 79 -7.96 2.23 8.73
CA LYS A 79 -7.46 3.07 9.82
C LYS A 79 -7.92 4.53 9.69
N LEU A 80 -8.10 5.03 8.46
CA LEU A 80 -8.61 6.37 8.17
C LEU A 80 -10.14 6.51 8.24
N ILE A 81 -10.92 5.44 8.41
CA ILE A 81 -12.39 5.52 8.45
C ILE A 81 -12.90 6.50 9.51
N PRO A 82 -12.44 6.46 10.77
CA PRO A 82 -12.91 7.38 11.82
C PRO A 82 -12.71 8.84 11.42
N LEU A 83 -11.56 9.16 10.82
CA LEU A 83 -11.20 10.51 10.40
C LEU A 83 -11.97 10.95 9.15
N THR A 84 -12.07 10.08 8.14
CA THR A 84 -12.77 10.39 6.89
C THR A 84 -14.28 10.53 7.09
N ASN A 85 -14.88 9.83 8.06
CA ASN A 85 -16.29 10.01 8.40
C ASN A 85 -16.59 11.42 8.95
N LYS A 86 -15.62 12.04 9.62
CA LYS A 86 -15.68 13.41 10.16
C LYS A 86 -15.53 14.49 9.09
N LEU A 87 -15.24 14.10 7.84
CA LEU A 87 -15.28 15.00 6.68
C LEU A 87 -16.70 15.18 6.11
N LYS A 88 -17.69 14.42 6.57
CA LYS A 88 -19.09 14.61 6.16
C LYS A 88 -19.62 15.97 6.65
N LYS A 89 -20.61 16.53 5.95
CA LYS A 89 -21.20 17.84 6.30
C LYS A 89 -21.76 17.78 7.73
N GLY A 90 -21.34 18.73 8.57
CA GLY A 90 -21.77 18.83 9.97
C GLY A 90 -21.19 17.78 10.93
N ALA A 91 -20.31 16.88 10.46
CA ALA A 91 -19.80 15.77 11.26
C ALA A 91 -18.43 16.04 11.91
N PHE A 92 -17.87 17.23 11.73
CA PHE A 92 -16.54 17.53 12.25
C PHE A 92 -16.57 17.61 13.79
N SER A 93 -15.84 16.71 14.42
CA SER A 93 -15.53 16.73 15.85
C SER A 93 -14.13 16.17 16.04
N TRP A 94 -13.34 16.77 16.92
CA TRP A 94 -12.00 16.27 17.24
C TRP A 94 -11.95 15.83 18.70
N SER A 95 -11.52 14.60 18.93
CA SER A 95 -11.40 13.99 20.25
C SER A 95 -9.99 13.43 20.49
N GLN A 96 -9.70 13.09 21.75
CA GLN A 96 -8.44 12.44 22.09
C GLN A 96 -8.26 11.11 21.34
N THR A 97 -9.35 10.39 21.07
CA THR A 97 -9.32 9.15 20.26
C THR A 97 -8.81 9.40 18.85
N ASP A 98 -9.17 10.52 18.20
CA ASP A 98 -8.66 10.85 16.86
C ASP A 98 -7.17 11.19 16.89
N THR A 99 -6.76 11.88 17.96
CA THR A 99 -5.36 12.21 18.20
C THR A 99 -4.56 10.92 18.30
N ASN A 100 -5.02 9.95 19.09
CA ASN A 100 -4.38 8.65 19.22
C ASN A 100 -4.33 7.89 17.87
N VAL A 101 -5.39 7.93 17.06
CA VAL A 101 -5.39 7.33 15.71
C VAL A 101 -4.33 7.97 14.82
N VAL A 102 -4.22 9.30 14.82
CA VAL A 102 -3.21 10.01 14.02
C VAL A 102 -1.80 9.71 14.54
N THR A 103 -1.59 9.72 15.86
CA THR A 103 -0.29 9.38 16.46
C THR A 103 0.12 7.96 16.08
N GLN A 104 -0.78 6.98 16.20
CA GLN A 104 -0.51 5.60 15.79
C GLN A 104 -0.17 5.51 14.29
N LEU A 105 -0.87 6.25 13.43
CA LEU A 105 -0.56 6.27 12.00
C LEU A 105 0.80 6.88 11.70
N ILE A 106 1.21 7.91 12.45
CA ILE A 106 2.54 8.52 12.35
C ILE A 106 3.60 7.53 12.81
N GLU A 107 3.39 6.87 13.95
CA GLU A 107 4.28 5.80 14.45
C GLU A 107 4.39 4.66 13.43
N ASP A 108 3.27 4.24 12.85
CA ASP A 108 3.26 3.24 11.79
C ASP A 108 4.14 3.71 10.63
N ILE A 109 4.01 4.95 10.14
CA ILE A 109 4.88 5.49 9.07
C ILE A 109 6.36 5.46 9.45
N LYS A 110 6.71 5.75 10.71
CA LYS A 110 8.10 5.74 11.20
C LYS A 110 8.66 4.33 11.34
N GLN A 111 7.83 3.41 11.84
CA GLN A 111 8.21 2.02 12.11
C GLN A 111 8.18 1.15 10.85
N HIS A 112 7.35 1.48 9.86
CA HIS A 112 7.04 0.59 8.75
C HIS A 112 8.03 0.63 7.59
N THR A 113 7.73 -0.34 6.73
CA THR A 113 8.54 -1.30 6.00
C THR A 113 9.40 -0.66 4.92
N LEU A 114 10.68 -1.05 4.90
CA LEU A 114 11.51 -0.93 3.72
C LEU A 114 10.77 -1.57 2.55
N LEU A 115 10.35 -0.75 1.58
CA LEU A 115 9.81 -1.26 0.33
C LEU A 115 10.97 -1.59 -0.58
N THR A 116 11.05 -2.84 -1.01
CA THR A 116 12.16 -3.30 -1.83
C THR A 116 11.85 -3.13 -3.30
N PHE A 117 12.89 -2.96 -4.11
CA PHE A 117 12.69 -2.88 -5.55
C PHE A 117 12.23 -4.24 -6.10
N PRO A 118 11.29 -4.23 -7.07
CA PRO A 118 10.88 -5.44 -7.75
C PRO A 118 12.05 -6.02 -8.55
N GLU A 119 12.28 -7.31 -8.41
CA GLU A 119 13.18 -8.09 -9.27
C GLU A 119 12.39 -8.57 -10.49
N PRO A 120 12.77 -8.16 -11.71
CA PRO A 120 12.13 -8.65 -12.91
C PRO A 120 12.22 -10.18 -13.01
N SER A 121 11.19 -10.80 -13.58
CA SER A 121 11.14 -12.24 -13.90
C SER A 121 11.06 -13.21 -12.71
N GLN A 122 11.04 -12.72 -11.46
CA GLN A 122 10.77 -13.55 -10.28
C GLN A 122 9.28 -13.53 -9.91
N PRO A 123 8.72 -14.62 -9.36
CA PRO A 123 7.32 -14.68 -9.00
C PRO A 123 7.01 -13.75 -7.82
N TYR A 124 5.80 -13.21 -7.81
CA TYR A 124 5.27 -12.43 -6.70
C TYR A 124 4.24 -13.22 -5.91
N ASP A 125 4.17 -12.96 -4.61
CA ASP A 125 3.09 -13.41 -3.74
C ASP A 125 2.20 -12.20 -3.41
N LEU A 126 0.91 -12.30 -3.68
CA LEU A 126 -0.08 -11.26 -3.45
C LEU A 126 -1.05 -11.71 -2.37
N TYR A 127 -0.95 -11.11 -1.20
CA TYR A 127 -1.89 -11.33 -0.10
C TYR A 127 -2.99 -10.29 -0.19
N CYS A 128 -4.24 -10.72 -0.27
CA CYS A 128 -5.39 -9.82 -0.30
C CYS A 128 -6.23 -10.01 0.96
N ASP A 129 -6.83 -8.92 1.43
CA ASP A 129 -7.69 -8.89 2.60
C ASP A 129 -8.88 -7.98 2.31
N ALA A 130 -10.05 -8.36 2.83
CA ALA A 130 -11.29 -7.64 2.67
C ALA A 130 -12.00 -7.53 4.02
N SER A 131 -12.44 -6.32 4.32
CA SER A 131 -13.30 -6.00 5.46
C SER A 131 -14.62 -5.43 4.96
N ASP A 132 -15.55 -5.18 5.87
CA ASP A 132 -16.85 -4.62 5.48
C ASP A 132 -16.77 -3.28 4.78
N HIS A 133 -15.76 -2.48 5.11
CA HIS A 133 -15.65 -1.08 4.70
C HIS A 133 -14.44 -0.79 3.80
N SER A 134 -13.49 -1.71 3.70
CA SER A 134 -12.24 -1.50 2.97
C SER A 134 -11.62 -2.81 2.51
N ILE A 135 -10.76 -2.72 1.50
CA ILE A 135 -9.94 -3.83 1.00
C ILE A 135 -8.47 -3.41 1.07
N GLY A 136 -7.59 -4.39 1.15
CA GLY A 136 -6.16 -4.21 1.20
C GLY A 136 -5.43 -5.33 0.48
N ALA A 137 -4.17 -5.05 0.11
CA ALA A 137 -3.27 -6.08 -0.35
C ALA A 137 -1.80 -5.76 -0.03
N VAL A 138 -1.01 -6.81 0.09
CA VAL A 138 0.44 -6.77 0.28
C VAL A 138 1.06 -7.57 -0.86
N LEU A 139 1.90 -6.90 -1.67
CA LEU A 139 2.70 -7.53 -2.71
C LEU A 139 4.07 -7.85 -2.12
N VAL A 140 4.42 -9.13 -2.13
CA VAL A 140 5.66 -9.67 -1.58
C VAL A 140 6.45 -10.36 -2.69
N GLN A 141 7.77 -10.27 -2.62
CA GLN A 141 8.68 -11.01 -3.48
C GLN A 141 9.85 -11.50 -2.64
N ASN A 142 10.16 -12.79 -2.70
CA ASN A 142 11.25 -13.40 -1.93
C ASN A 142 11.19 -13.07 -0.42
N GLY A 143 9.97 -13.00 0.15
CA GLY A 143 9.76 -12.66 1.56
C GLY A 143 9.90 -11.17 1.90
N LYS A 144 10.13 -10.30 0.91
CA LYS A 144 10.29 -8.86 1.09
C LYS A 144 9.08 -8.12 0.53
N THR A 145 8.65 -7.07 1.22
CA THR A 145 7.50 -6.28 0.78
C THR A 145 7.89 -5.35 -0.36
N VAL A 146 7.24 -5.49 -1.51
CA VAL A 146 7.44 -4.66 -2.70
C VAL A 146 6.44 -3.51 -2.73
N GLY A 147 5.21 -3.74 -2.26
CA GLY A 147 4.20 -2.69 -2.25
C GLY A 147 2.97 -3.02 -1.42
N LEU A 148 2.32 -1.96 -0.95
CA LEU A 148 1.06 -2.03 -0.21
C LEU A 148 -0.05 -1.34 -0.98
N TYR A 149 -1.24 -1.92 -0.88
CA TYR A 149 -2.46 -1.38 -1.43
C TYR A 149 -3.54 -1.32 -0.35
N SER A 150 -4.30 -0.23 -0.36
CA SER A 150 -5.48 -0.10 0.50
C SER A 150 -6.50 0.79 -0.18
N TYR A 151 -7.77 0.40 -0.09
CA TYR A 151 -8.88 1.12 -0.72
C TYR A 151 -10.14 1.06 0.15
N LYS A 152 -10.78 2.22 0.34
CA LYS A 152 -12.06 2.33 1.04
C LYS A 152 -13.20 2.02 0.08
N LEU A 153 -14.04 1.06 0.44
CA LEU A 153 -15.20 0.69 -0.36
C LEU A 153 -16.24 1.82 -0.33
N ASN A 154 -16.84 2.09 -1.49
CA ASN A 154 -17.99 2.98 -1.58
C ASN A 154 -19.27 2.29 -1.07
N THR A 155 -20.37 3.03 -0.97
CA THR A 155 -21.64 2.51 -0.43
C THR A 155 -22.18 1.30 -1.18
N THR A 156 -22.00 1.25 -2.51
CA THR A 156 -22.43 0.11 -3.33
C THR A 156 -21.53 -1.10 -3.13
N GLU A 157 -20.22 -0.89 -3.07
CA GLU A 157 -19.21 -1.93 -2.86
C GLU A 157 -19.27 -2.52 -1.44
N GLN A 158 -19.69 -1.74 -0.44
CA GLN A 158 -19.92 -2.22 0.93
C GLN A 158 -21.08 -3.23 1.00
N ASN A 159 -22.03 -3.18 0.07
CA ASN A 159 -23.15 -4.12 0.00
C ASN A 159 -22.81 -5.43 -0.71
N TYR A 160 -21.59 -5.58 -1.22
CA TYR A 160 -21.15 -6.85 -1.81
C TYR A 160 -21.10 -7.94 -0.74
N SER A 161 -21.34 -9.19 -1.14
CA SER A 161 -21.11 -10.30 -0.22
C SER A 161 -19.63 -10.40 0.16
N ILE A 162 -19.32 -11.05 1.28
CA ILE A 162 -17.93 -11.24 1.74
C ILE A 162 -17.05 -11.85 0.64
N CYS A 163 -17.55 -12.92 0.00
CA CYS A 163 -16.88 -13.57 -1.13
C CYS A 163 -16.64 -12.62 -2.31
N GLU A 164 -17.62 -11.77 -2.64
CA GLU A 164 -17.46 -10.75 -3.69
C GLU A 164 -16.44 -9.68 -3.30
N LYS A 165 -16.40 -9.25 -2.03
CA LYS A 165 -15.41 -8.26 -1.55
C LYS A 165 -13.98 -8.82 -1.62
N GLU A 166 -13.79 -10.08 -1.27
CA GLU A 166 -12.50 -10.76 -1.40
C GLU A 166 -12.08 -10.87 -2.87
N CYS A 167 -12.96 -11.32 -3.77
CA CYS A 167 -12.69 -11.33 -5.21
C CYS A 167 -12.36 -9.92 -5.74
N TYR A 168 -13.08 -8.91 -5.24
CA TYR A 168 -12.86 -7.51 -5.61
C TYR A 168 -11.50 -6.99 -5.13
N SER A 169 -11.06 -7.42 -3.95
CA SER A 169 -9.74 -7.08 -3.40
C SER A 169 -8.61 -7.54 -4.31
N ILE A 170 -8.68 -8.79 -4.80
CA ILE A 170 -7.73 -9.38 -5.75
C ILE A 170 -7.74 -8.57 -7.06
N PHE A 171 -8.92 -8.37 -7.64
CA PHE A 171 -9.07 -7.62 -8.90
C PHE A 171 -8.47 -6.21 -8.80
N LYS A 172 -8.78 -5.47 -7.73
CA LYS A 172 -8.28 -4.12 -7.52
C LYS A 172 -6.77 -4.10 -7.28
N ALA A 173 -6.26 -5.03 -6.47
CA ALA A 173 -4.84 -5.11 -6.15
C ALA A 173 -3.98 -5.44 -7.37
N MET A 174 -4.39 -6.43 -8.17
CA MET A 174 -3.67 -6.79 -9.40
C MET A 174 -3.64 -5.64 -10.42
N ASN A 175 -4.75 -4.93 -10.59
CA ASN A 175 -4.78 -3.73 -11.43
C ASN A 175 -3.90 -2.60 -10.88
N TYR A 176 -3.89 -2.41 -9.57
CA TYR A 176 -3.06 -1.39 -8.93
C TYR A 176 -1.56 -1.67 -9.14
N PHE A 177 -1.15 -2.93 -9.01
CA PHE A 177 0.23 -3.36 -9.18
C PHE A 177 0.59 -3.72 -10.63
N LYS A 178 -0.28 -3.45 -11.61
CA LYS A 178 -0.09 -3.85 -13.01
C LYS A 178 1.28 -3.47 -13.56
N THR A 179 1.75 -2.26 -13.30
CA THR A 179 3.06 -1.79 -13.79
C THR A 179 4.26 -2.56 -13.20
N ILE A 180 4.07 -3.27 -12.09
CA ILE A 180 5.11 -4.05 -11.41
C ILE A 180 5.03 -5.53 -11.79
N ILE A 181 3.82 -6.11 -11.79
CA ILE A 181 3.63 -7.55 -11.89
C ILE A 181 3.41 -8.06 -13.32
N PHE A 182 3.14 -7.16 -14.29
CA PHE A 182 2.81 -7.57 -15.64
C PHE A 182 3.96 -8.35 -16.29
N GLY A 183 3.63 -9.48 -16.93
CA GLY A 183 4.59 -10.42 -17.50
C GLY A 183 5.26 -11.37 -16.50
N SER A 184 5.09 -11.18 -15.19
CA SER A 184 5.63 -12.07 -14.15
C SER A 184 4.55 -13.03 -13.63
N LYS A 185 4.96 -14.16 -13.03
CA LYS A 185 4.04 -15.07 -12.35
C LYS A 185 3.59 -14.46 -11.01
N VAL A 186 2.29 -14.46 -10.73
CA VAL A 186 1.72 -13.93 -9.48
C VAL A 186 0.92 -15.00 -8.77
N LYS A 187 1.33 -15.39 -7.57
CA LYS A 187 0.56 -16.26 -6.69
C LYS A 187 -0.33 -15.39 -5.81
N VAL A 188 -1.64 -15.51 -5.99
CA VAL A 188 -2.62 -14.82 -5.15
C VAL A 188 -2.99 -15.75 -4.01
N LEU A 189 -2.79 -15.27 -2.79
CA LEU A 189 -3.00 -16.04 -1.57
C LEU A 189 -4.26 -15.56 -0.86
N THR A 190 -5.18 -16.49 -0.60
CA THR A 190 -6.48 -16.24 0.03
C THR A 190 -6.78 -17.29 1.09
N ASP A 191 -7.47 -16.88 2.15
CA ASP A 191 -8.00 -17.75 3.21
C ASP A 191 -9.42 -18.27 2.91
N ASN A 192 -9.94 -18.05 1.70
CA ASN A 192 -11.23 -18.56 1.27
C ASN A 192 -11.11 -19.56 0.12
N ARG A 193 -11.43 -20.83 0.40
CA ARG A 193 -11.41 -21.91 -0.60
C ARG A 193 -12.39 -21.70 -1.75
N ASN A 194 -13.45 -20.91 -1.57
CA ASN A 194 -14.42 -20.70 -2.65
C ASN A 194 -13.85 -19.84 -3.79
N ILE A 195 -12.80 -19.07 -3.52
CA ILE A 195 -12.20 -18.12 -4.47
C ILE A 195 -11.15 -18.79 -5.36
N THR A 196 -10.61 -19.94 -4.96
CA THR A 196 -9.67 -20.70 -5.80
C THR A 196 -10.34 -21.23 -7.07
N PHE A 197 -11.67 -21.40 -7.06
CA PHE A 197 -12.47 -21.82 -8.21
C PHE A 197 -13.53 -20.76 -8.56
N PRO A 198 -13.11 -19.61 -9.11
CA PRO A 198 -14.00 -18.46 -9.33
C PRO A 198 -15.11 -18.75 -10.35
N LYS A 199 -14.94 -19.76 -11.21
CA LYS A 199 -15.97 -20.24 -12.15
C LYS A 199 -17.23 -20.75 -11.43
N ASN A 200 -17.11 -21.18 -10.18
CA ASN A 200 -18.22 -21.68 -9.38
C ASN A 200 -19.00 -20.55 -8.68
N ILE A 201 -18.49 -19.31 -8.73
CA ILE A 201 -19.16 -18.16 -8.13
C ILE A 201 -20.20 -17.63 -9.13
N ASN A 202 -21.47 -17.80 -8.79
CA ASN A 202 -22.61 -17.36 -9.61
C ASN A 202 -22.86 -15.84 -9.48
N SER A 203 -21.87 -15.03 -9.87
CA SER A 203 -21.96 -13.57 -9.94
C SER A 203 -21.33 -13.07 -11.24
N ASN A 204 -22.15 -12.47 -12.11
CA ASN A 204 -21.70 -11.87 -13.37
C ASN A 204 -20.57 -10.84 -13.15
N ARG A 205 -20.59 -10.15 -12.01
CA ARG A 205 -19.57 -9.16 -11.64
C ARG A 205 -18.21 -9.83 -11.41
N VAL A 206 -18.21 -10.91 -10.62
CA VAL A 206 -17.00 -11.69 -10.32
C VAL A 206 -16.45 -12.31 -11.60
N GLN A 207 -17.30 -12.91 -12.42
CA GLN A 207 -16.89 -13.48 -13.71
C GLN A 207 -16.20 -12.44 -14.60
N ARG A 208 -16.76 -11.22 -14.71
CA ARG A 208 -16.15 -10.13 -15.48
C ARG A 208 -14.77 -9.73 -14.94
N TRP A 209 -14.61 -9.63 -13.62
CA TRP A 209 -13.31 -9.33 -13.02
C TRP A 209 -12.28 -10.40 -13.36
N PHE A 210 -12.65 -11.67 -13.23
CA PHE A 210 -11.78 -12.80 -13.53
C PHE A 210 -11.43 -12.90 -15.02
N SER A 211 -12.34 -12.56 -15.93
CA SER A 211 -12.02 -12.45 -17.36
C SER A 211 -10.94 -11.41 -17.62
N ILE A 212 -10.96 -10.26 -16.93
CA ILE A 212 -9.89 -9.25 -17.04
C ILE A 212 -8.59 -9.80 -16.44
N LEU A 213 -8.66 -10.49 -15.30
CA LEU A 213 -7.47 -11.04 -14.66
C LEU A 213 -6.72 -12.09 -15.52
N GLN A 214 -7.36 -12.66 -16.55
CA GLN A 214 -6.68 -13.54 -17.52
C GLN A 214 -5.55 -12.85 -18.28
N GLU A 215 -5.49 -11.51 -18.30
CA GLU A 215 -4.33 -10.79 -18.85
C GLU A 215 -3.04 -10.99 -18.04
N PHE A 216 -3.15 -11.45 -16.78
CA PHE A 216 -2.02 -11.71 -15.90
C PHE A 216 -1.73 -13.21 -15.81
N ASN A 217 -0.44 -13.56 -15.74
CA ASN A 217 0.00 -14.90 -15.38
C ASN A 217 -0.15 -15.10 -13.87
N HIS A 218 -1.36 -15.46 -13.42
CA HIS A 218 -1.68 -15.60 -12.01
C HIS A 218 -2.21 -16.98 -11.64
N GLU A 219 -1.99 -17.36 -10.38
CA GLU A 219 -2.46 -18.60 -9.77
C GLU A 219 -3.07 -18.29 -8.40
N ILE A 220 -4.32 -18.67 -8.17
CA ILE A 220 -4.98 -18.45 -6.87
C ILE A 220 -4.80 -19.70 -6.01
N GLN A 221 -4.20 -19.53 -4.85
CA GLN A 221 -3.95 -20.61 -3.89
C GLN A 221 -4.61 -20.30 -2.56
N PHE A 222 -5.25 -21.32 -2.00
CA PHE A 222 -5.78 -21.26 -0.64
C PHE A 222 -4.64 -21.44 0.36
N ILE A 223 -4.59 -20.58 1.37
CA ILE A 223 -3.73 -20.70 2.54
C ILE A 223 -4.59 -20.70 3.80
N GLU A 224 -4.21 -21.51 4.79
CA GLU A 224 -4.88 -21.46 6.09
C GLU A 224 -4.61 -20.11 6.77
N GLY A 225 -5.63 -19.47 7.34
CA GLY A 225 -5.53 -18.09 7.86
C GLY A 225 -4.43 -17.86 8.91
N LYS A 226 -3.99 -18.92 9.63
CA LYS A 226 -2.84 -18.87 10.57
C LYS A 226 -1.48 -18.73 9.87
N SER A 227 -1.40 -19.11 8.60
CA SER A 227 -0.20 -19.04 7.75
C SER A 227 -0.12 -17.74 6.95
N ASN A 228 -0.99 -16.76 7.23
CA ASN A 228 -1.02 -15.48 6.53
C ASN A 228 0.17 -14.60 6.98
N GLN A 229 1.35 -14.91 6.46
CA GLN A 229 2.64 -14.25 6.71
C GLN A 229 2.67 -12.76 6.32
N ALA A 230 1.59 -12.23 5.74
CA ALA A 230 1.44 -10.81 5.41
C ALA A 230 1.60 -9.85 6.62
N ALA A 231 1.56 -10.35 7.86
CA ALA A 231 1.89 -9.59 9.06
C ALA A 231 3.40 -9.63 9.40
N ASP A 232 4.07 -10.76 9.16
CA ASP A 232 5.51 -10.91 9.38
C ASP A 232 6.33 -10.14 8.33
N CYS A 233 5.88 -10.08 7.07
CA CYS A 233 6.57 -9.38 5.98
C CYS A 233 6.62 -7.84 6.14
N LEU A 234 5.78 -7.28 7.01
CA LEU A 234 5.73 -5.83 7.25
C LEU A 234 6.60 -5.39 8.42
N SER A 235 6.93 -6.31 9.33
CA SER A 235 7.54 -6.01 10.63
C SER A 235 9.00 -6.45 10.76
N ARG A 236 9.59 -7.14 9.76
CA ARG A 236 10.95 -7.67 9.84
C ARG A 236 11.76 -7.36 8.58
N ASP A 237 12.96 -6.79 8.77
CA ASP A 237 13.96 -6.55 7.71
C ASP A 237 14.58 -7.84 7.13
N THR A 238 14.24 -9.03 7.63
CA THR A 238 14.74 -10.32 7.14
C THR A 238 13.79 -11.44 7.53
N ILE A 239 13.28 -12.21 6.56
CA ILE A 239 12.79 -13.56 6.81
C ILE A 239 14.01 -14.47 6.83
N GLU A 240 14.55 -14.76 8.01
CA GLU A 240 15.40 -15.94 8.16
C GLU A 240 14.50 -17.16 7.97
N LYS A 241 14.77 -17.94 6.92
CA LYS A 241 14.19 -19.27 6.73
C LYS A 241 14.60 -20.11 7.94
N LYS A 242 13.64 -20.45 8.81
CA LYS A 242 13.82 -21.60 9.70
C LYS A 242 13.85 -22.86 8.82
N THR A 243 15.05 -23.41 8.66
CA THR A 243 15.31 -24.82 8.33
C THR A 243 14.54 -25.75 9.25
#